data_AF-A0A249L421-F1
#
_entry.id   AF-A0A249L421-F1
#
_cell.length_a   1.000
_cell.length_b   1.000
_cell.length_c   1.000
_cell.angle_alpha   90.00
_cell.angle_beta   90.00
_cell.angle_gamma   90.00
#
_symmetry.space_group_name_H-M   'P 1'
#
loop_
_entity.id
_entity.type
_entity.pdbx_description
1 polymer ?
#
loop_
_entity_poly.entity_id
_entity_poly.type
_entity_poly.pdbx_seq_one_letter_code
_entity_poly.pdbx_strand_id
1 'polypeptide(L)' 'MIINCQTCVMREIACGDCVISVLLEIKPLPGKNAELTKGDEAAINLLSNAGLVPPLRFKAGRNLKLRNIG' A
#
# COMPACT_ATOMS: atom_id res chain seq x y z
N MET A 1 8.16 3.97 -2.55
CA MET A 1 8.51 2.53 -2.54
C MET A 1 8.79 2.14 -3.97
N ILE A 2 9.94 1.51 -4.25
CA ILE A 2 10.28 1.07 -5.61
C ILE A 2 10.09 -0.45 -5.65
N ILE A 3 9.19 -0.91 -6.50
CA ILE A 3 9.03 -2.33 -6.80
C ILE A 3 9.94 -2.63 -7.98
N ASN A 4 10.89 -3.56 -7.81
CA ASN A 4 11.71 -4.07 -8.91
C ASN A 4 11.12 -5.37 -9.43
N CYS A 5 10.44 -5.30 -10.57
CA CYS A 5 9.85 -6.48 -11.21
C CYS A 5 10.92 -7.51 -11.63
N GLN A 6 12.16 -7.11 -11.91
CA GLN A 6 13.22 -8.06 -12.31
C GLN A 6 13.68 -8.98 -11.19
N THR A 7 13.49 -8.58 -9.92
CA THR A 7 13.86 -9.41 -8.75
C THR A 7 12.65 -9.92 -7.98
N CYS A 8 11.44 -9.77 -8.53
CA CYS A 8 10.21 -10.19 -7.87
C CYS A 8 9.97 -11.69 -8.07
N VAL A 9 10.01 -12.47 -6.97
CA VAL A 9 9.81 -13.93 -7.01
C VAL A 9 8.43 -14.35 -7.55
N MET A 10 7.42 -13.48 -7.45
CA MET A 10 6.08 -13.75 -7.97
C MET A 10 5.94 -13.49 -9.47
N ARG A 11 6.94 -12.84 -10.13
CA ARG A 11 6.84 -12.40 -11.52
C ARG A 11 6.52 -13.55 -12.48
N GLU A 12 7.24 -14.66 -12.35
CA GLU A 12 7.08 -15.84 -13.22
C GLU A 12 6.06 -16.85 -12.68
N ILE A 13 5.49 -16.59 -11.50
CA ILE A 13 4.57 -17.53 -10.83
C ILE A 13 3.11 -17.07 -11.00
N ALA A 14 2.83 -15.79 -10.72
CA ALA A 14 1.46 -15.29 -10.65
C ALA A 14 1.39 -13.76 -10.78
N CYS A 15 2.25 -13.12 -11.59
CA CYS A 15 2.25 -11.65 -11.68
C CYS A 15 0.88 -11.07 -12.10
N GLY A 16 0.17 -11.77 -12.99
CA GLY A 16 -1.15 -11.35 -13.48
C GLY A 16 -2.25 -11.37 -12.40
N ASP A 17 -2.10 -12.22 -11.39
CA ASP A 17 -3.02 -12.34 -10.24
C ASP A 17 -2.42 -11.70 -8.97
N CYS A 18 -1.28 -11.01 -9.11
CA CYS A 18 -0.65 -10.32 -8.01
C CYS A 18 -1.34 -8.96 -7.78
N VAL A 19 -1.52 -8.58 -6.51
CA VAL A 19 -2.04 -7.25 -6.12
C VAL A 19 -1.25 -6.07 -6.69
N ILE A 20 -0.02 -6.30 -7.17
CA ILE A 20 0.81 -5.28 -7.81
C ILE A 20 0.19 -4.74 -9.11
N SER A 21 -0.50 -5.57 -9.90
CA SER A 21 -1.18 -5.10 -11.11
C SER A 21 -2.25 -4.06 -10.76
N VAL A 22 -3.03 -4.31 -9.70
CA VAL A 22 -4.00 -3.34 -9.16
C VAL A 22 -3.30 -2.05 -8.71
N LEU A 23 -2.17 -2.14 -7.99
CA LEU A 23 -1.44 -0.95 -7.54
C LEU A 23 -0.83 -0.14 -8.69
N LEU A 24 -0.46 -0.78 -9.80
CA LEU A 24 0.07 -0.11 -11.00
C LEU A 24 -1.06 0.52 -11.84
N GLU A 25 -2.25 -0.05 -11.79
CA GLU A 25 -3.43 0.43 -12.54
C GLU A 25 -4.23 1.48 -11.78
N ILE A 26 -4.17 1.50 -10.45
CA ILE A 26 -4.78 2.55 -9.64
C ILE A 26 -4.10 3.89 -9.97
N LYS A 27 -4.81 4.70 -10.74
CA LYS A 27 -4.52 6.12 -10.92
C LYS A 27 -5.42 6.91 -9.99
N PRO A 28 -4.88 7.65 -9.01
CA PRO A 28 -5.70 8.54 -8.22
C PRO A 28 -6.29 9.64 -9.12
N LEU A 29 -7.40 10.22 -8.69
CA LEU A 29 -8.05 11.33 -9.38
C LEU A 29 -7.05 12.47 -9.64
N PRO A 30 -7.18 13.21 -10.76
CA PRO A 30 -6.29 14.33 -11.06
C PRO A 30 -6.17 15.30 -9.87
N GLY A 31 -4.94 15.62 -9.47
CA GLY A 31 -4.66 16.50 -8.33
C GLY A 31 -4.86 15.86 -6.94
N LYS A 32 -5.12 14.54 -6.86
CA LYS A 32 -5.18 13.79 -5.61
C LYS A 32 -4.10 12.73 -5.57
N ASN A 33 -3.61 12.46 -4.36
CA ASN A 33 -2.79 11.29 -4.08
C ASN A 33 -3.69 10.12 -3.66
N ALA A 34 -3.22 8.89 -3.85
CA ALA A 34 -3.83 7.72 -3.22
C ALA A 34 -3.41 7.71 -1.74
N GLU A 35 -4.27 8.23 -0.88
CA GLU A 35 -4.03 8.36 0.56
C GLU A 35 -5.09 7.60 1.35
N LEU A 36 -4.65 6.89 2.40
CA LEU A 36 -5.53 6.35 3.43
C LEU A 36 -5.64 7.37 4.55
N THR A 37 -6.86 7.83 4.82
CA THR A 37 -7.12 8.70 5.96
C THR A 37 -7.13 7.89 7.26
N LYS A 38 -7.09 8.58 8.41
CA LYS A 38 -7.28 7.93 9.72
C LYS A 38 -8.65 7.24 9.85
N GLY A 39 -9.66 7.77 9.16
CA GLY A 39 -10.99 7.16 9.12
C GLY A 39 -10.99 5.84 8.36
N ASP A 40 -10.30 5.80 7.22
CA ASP A 40 -10.13 4.58 6.42
C ASP A 40 -9.37 3.51 7.20
N GLU A 41 -8.30 3.91 7.90
CA GLU A 41 -7.53 3.02 8.78
C GLU A 41 -8.40 2.43 9.89
N ALA A 42 -9.20 3.26 10.56
CA ALA A 42 -10.11 2.79 11.60
C ALA A 42 -11.16 1.81 11.06
N ALA A 43 -11.74 2.10 9.88
CA ALA A 43 -12.70 1.23 9.23
C ALA A 43 -12.09 -0.12 8.85
N ILE A 44 -10.90 -0.12 8.23
CA ILE A 44 -10.20 -1.36 7.87
C ILE A 44 -9.86 -2.18 9.12
N ASN A 45 -9.43 -1.53 10.21
CA ASN A 45 -9.15 -2.22 11.47
C ASN A 45 -10.41 -2.87 12.07
N LEU A 46 -11.55 -2.19 12.04
CA LEU A 46 -12.85 -2.74 12.47
C LEU A 46 -13.22 -3.99 11.67
N LEU A 47 -13.14 -3.91 10.33
CA LEU A 47 -13.43 -5.03 9.45
C LEU A 47 -12.44 -6.19 9.63
N SER A 48 -11.17 -5.87 9.86
CA SER A 48 -10.13 -6.87 10.11
C SER A 48 -10.34 -7.59 11.45
N ASN A 49 -10.74 -6.88 12.49
CA ASN A 49 -11.07 -7.47 13.79
C ASN A 49 -12.28 -8.41 13.70
N ALA A 50 -13.22 -8.12 12.79
CA ALA A 50 -14.35 -9.00 12.48
C ALA A 50 -13.98 -10.16 11.53
N GLY A 51 -12.74 -10.24 11.05
CA GLY A 51 -12.27 -11.29 10.13
C GLY A 51 -12.74 -11.14 8.69
N LEU A 52 -13.30 -9.99 8.30
CA LEU A 52 -13.85 -9.76 6.96
C LEU A 52 -12.78 -9.36 5.94
N VAL A 53 -11.72 -8.71 6.39
CA VAL A 53 -10.59 -8.29 5.54
C VAL A 53 -9.25 -8.56 6.22
N PRO A 54 -8.15 -8.69 5.47
CA PRO A 54 -6.82 -8.71 6.05
C PRO A 54 -6.48 -7.39 6.77
N PRO A 55 -5.64 -7.41 7.84
CA PRO A 55 -5.21 -6.18 8.51
C PRO A 55 -4.34 -5.32 7.59
N LEU A 56 -4.22 -4.03 7.88
CA LEU A 56 -3.29 -3.13 7.19
C LEU A 56 -1.84 -3.64 7.33
N ARG A 57 -1.28 -4.15 6.22
CA ARG A 57 0.08 -4.70 6.16
C ARG A 57 1.15 -3.63 5.89
N PHE A 58 0.73 -2.43 5.48
CA PHE A 58 1.63 -1.33 5.20
C PHE A 58 2.03 -0.63 6.52
N LYS A 59 3.25 -0.85 6.98
CA LYS A 59 3.83 -0.02 8.04
C LYS A 59 4.30 1.28 7.40
N ALA A 60 3.74 2.42 7.83
CA ALA A 60 4.22 3.72 7.42
C ALA A 60 5.74 3.79 7.60
N GLY A 61 6.47 3.94 6.50
CA GLY A 61 7.90 4.12 6.55
C GLY A 61 8.18 5.40 7.34
N ARG A 62 8.74 5.29 8.55
CA ARG A 62 9.19 6.45 9.31
C ARG A 62 10.15 7.24 8.44
N ASN A 63 9.71 8.37 7.89
CA ASN A 63 10.57 9.24 7.10
C ASN A 63 11.50 9.98 8.06
N LEU A 64 12.59 9.32 8.44
CA LEU A 64 13.63 9.82 9.36
C LEU A 64 14.40 11.02 8.78
N LYS A 65 14.15 11.42 7.53
CA LYS A 65 14.93 12.44 6.81
C LYS A 65 14.43 13.89 6.97
N LEU A 66 13.33 14.13 7.69
CA LEU A 66 12.77 15.48 7.90
C LEU A 66 13.04 16.07 9.30
N ARG A 67 13.89 15.44 10.13
CA ARG A 67 14.18 15.92 11.50
C ARG A 67 15.44 16.77 11.67
N ASN A 68 16.31 16.87 10.66
CA ASN A 68 17.59 17.61 10.78
C ASN A 68 17.75 18.68 9.70
N ILE A 69 16.81 19.63 9.65
CA ILE A 69 17.08 20.99 9.16
C ILE A 69 16.86 21.91 10.36
N GLY A 70 17.89 21.96 11.18
CA GLY A 70 18.13 22.95 12.22
C GLY A 70 19.54 23.49 12.01
#